data_AF-A0A925LQ27-F1
#
_entry.id   AF-A0A925LQ27-F1
#
_cell.length_a   1.000
_cell.length_b   1.000
_cell.length_c   1.000
_cell.angle_alpha   90.00
_cell.angle_beta   90.00
_cell.angle_gamma   90.00
#
_symmetry.space_group_name_H-M   'P 1'
#
loop_
_entity.id
_entity.type
_entity.pdbx_description
1 polymer ?
#
loop_
_entity_poly.entity_id
_entity_poly.type
_entity_poly.pdbx_seq_one_letter_code
_entity_poly.pdbx_strand_id
1 'polypeptide(L)'
;MPLLSDLDEKALAARLPASNAVADKVPLVHVDRAVIDLIEHPPHEIPTSAIGSNSDNTRRTEGLLGLPPSAYFYAGRAHPKFGSTAFAFAAGCEDAHTGSASPFDTGGLLSNPPHLKLRLNPNDGEAERVAFGKASMLPLDQWRAAFGKFLAAYYDSQVDYWQKKPSRVDPERLFELNNDWRAWTFEIRFSEGQSIHNRAAWSADETVMSKLRSLDDQQPATIPGDPPSGLDQFFAGPPALEPAGTPHFCERLEQWVREQIAT
;
A
#
# COMPACT_ATOMS: atom_id res chain seq x y z
N MET A 1 -5.88 17.99 -8.43
CA MET A 1 -5.89 17.42 -7.06
C MET A 1 -6.25 18.55 -6.10
N PRO A 2 -7.42 18.51 -5.44
CA PRO A 2 -7.89 19.58 -4.56
C PRO A 2 -6.89 19.96 -3.46
N LEU A 3 -6.05 19.01 -3.06
CA LEU A 3 -5.06 19.11 -1.99
C LEU A 3 -3.84 20.01 -2.25
N LEU A 4 -3.75 20.74 -3.36
CA LEU A 4 -2.55 21.52 -3.69
C LEU A 4 -2.80 23.00 -4.01
N SER A 5 -4.02 23.52 -3.89
CA SER A 5 -4.36 24.86 -4.42
C SER A 5 -3.81 26.05 -3.63
N ASP A 6 -3.41 25.88 -2.36
CA ASP A 6 -3.10 27.02 -1.46
C ASP A 6 -1.67 27.01 -0.89
N LEU A 7 -0.73 26.29 -1.51
CA LEU A 7 0.63 26.16 -1.00
C LEU A 7 1.54 27.28 -1.50
N ASP A 8 2.46 27.73 -0.63
CA ASP A 8 3.58 28.60 -1.04
C ASP A 8 4.38 27.92 -2.15
N GLU A 9 4.16 28.37 -3.39
CA GLU A 9 4.77 27.82 -4.60
C GLU A 9 6.30 27.80 -4.53
N LYS A 10 6.90 28.80 -3.88
CA LYS A 10 8.36 28.89 -3.75
C LYS A 10 8.88 27.84 -2.80
N ALA A 11 8.23 27.66 -1.64
CA ALA A 11 8.59 26.62 -0.69
C ALA A 11 8.33 25.21 -1.25
N LEU A 12 7.29 25.04 -2.06
CA LEU A 12 7.00 23.79 -2.76
C LEU A 12 8.09 23.49 -3.80
N ALA A 13 8.39 24.45 -4.69
CA ALA A 13 9.39 24.30 -5.74
C ALA A 13 10.78 23.96 -5.20
N ALA A 14 11.16 24.53 -4.04
CA ALA A 14 12.45 24.25 -3.41
C ALA A 14 12.58 22.80 -2.89
N ARG A 15 11.48 22.15 -2.51
CA ARG A 15 11.47 20.79 -1.94
C ARG A 15 11.17 19.70 -2.96
N LEU A 16 10.47 20.06 -4.04
CA LEU A 16 10.00 19.12 -5.05
C LEU A 16 11.10 18.22 -5.64
N PRO A 17 12.33 18.68 -5.94
CA PRO A 17 13.38 17.79 -6.47
C PRO A 17 13.72 16.62 -5.53
N ALA A 18 13.88 16.90 -4.23
CA ALA A 18 14.16 15.85 -3.24
C ALA A 18 12.96 14.92 -3.02
N SER A 19 11.75 15.47 -3.05
CA SER A 19 10.52 14.68 -2.95
C SER A 19 10.29 13.78 -4.18
N ASN A 20 10.59 14.27 -5.39
CA ASN A 20 10.51 13.46 -6.60
C ASN A 20 11.55 12.33 -6.58
N ALA A 21 12.78 12.58 -6.13
CA ALA A 21 13.79 11.53 -6.01
C ALA A 21 13.34 10.37 -5.10
N VAL A 22 12.57 10.66 -4.05
CA VAL A 22 11.92 9.63 -3.21
C VAL A 22 10.78 8.96 -3.97
N ALA A 23 9.91 9.76 -4.57
CA ALA A 23 8.73 9.27 -5.27
C ALA A 23 9.07 8.39 -6.49
N ASP A 24 10.20 8.61 -7.14
CA ASP A 24 10.68 7.82 -8.28
C ASP A 24 11.20 6.43 -7.85
N LYS A 25 11.68 6.31 -6.62
CA LYS A 25 12.31 5.08 -6.11
C LYS A 25 11.43 4.29 -5.15
N VAL A 26 10.37 4.89 -4.61
CA VAL A 26 9.59 4.26 -3.53
C VAL A 26 8.97 2.94 -4.03
N PRO A 27 9.27 1.80 -3.38
CA PRO A 27 8.61 0.52 -3.62
C PRO A 27 7.12 0.59 -3.28
N LEU A 28 6.32 -0.23 -3.94
CA LEU A 28 4.91 -0.44 -3.58
C LEU A 28 4.79 -1.54 -2.54
N VAL A 29 3.99 -1.30 -1.51
CA VAL A 29 3.78 -2.25 -0.41
C VAL A 29 2.35 -2.77 -0.43
N HIS A 30 2.18 -4.09 -0.43
CA HIS A 30 0.90 -4.76 -0.20
C HIS A 30 0.89 -5.43 1.17
N VAL A 31 -0.26 -5.46 1.83
CA VAL A 31 -0.45 -6.21 3.08
C VAL A 31 -1.58 -7.20 2.89
N ASP A 32 -1.27 -8.48 3.10
CA ASP A 32 -2.17 -9.58 2.85
C ASP A 32 -2.60 -10.28 4.16
N ARG A 33 -3.81 -10.83 4.16
CA ARG A 33 -4.42 -11.55 5.30
C ARG A 33 -4.37 -13.06 5.15
N ALA A 34 -4.18 -13.56 3.94
CA ALA A 34 -4.44 -14.93 3.54
C ALA A 34 -3.28 -15.52 2.74
N VAL A 35 -2.03 -15.17 3.11
CA VAL A 35 -0.86 -15.51 2.28
C VAL A 35 -0.71 -17.01 2.05
N ILE A 36 -1.14 -17.82 3.02
CA ILE A 36 -1.12 -19.28 2.89
C ILE A 36 -2.03 -19.73 1.76
N ASP A 37 -3.27 -19.24 1.73
CA ASP A 37 -4.22 -19.52 0.64
C ASP A 37 -3.69 -19.06 -0.71
N LEU A 38 -3.03 -17.90 -0.73
CA LEU A 38 -2.40 -17.33 -1.91
C LEU A 38 -1.19 -18.13 -2.42
N ILE A 39 -0.46 -18.82 -1.54
CA ILE A 39 0.66 -19.71 -1.89
C ILE A 39 0.15 -21.08 -2.35
N GLU A 40 -0.90 -21.59 -1.71
CA GLU A 40 -1.44 -22.93 -1.98
C GLU A 40 -2.26 -22.97 -3.28
N HIS A 41 -2.90 -21.86 -3.67
CA HIS A 41 -3.83 -21.83 -4.78
C HIS A 41 -3.38 -20.89 -5.91
N PRO A 42 -3.25 -21.38 -7.16
CA PRO A 42 -2.97 -20.51 -8.30
C PRO A 42 -4.09 -19.47 -8.49
N PRO A 43 -3.78 -18.27 -9.01
CA PRO A 43 -2.58 -17.94 -9.79
C PRO A 43 -1.35 -17.44 -8.99
N HIS A 44 -1.36 -17.46 -7.65
CA HIS A 44 -0.29 -16.86 -6.82
C HIS A 44 -0.10 -15.35 -7.08
N GLU A 45 -1.22 -14.64 -7.24
CA GLU A 45 -1.26 -13.19 -7.46
C GLU A 45 -2.02 -12.48 -6.35
N ILE A 46 -1.54 -11.31 -5.93
CA ILE A 46 -2.30 -10.40 -5.08
C ILE A 46 -3.70 -10.23 -5.68
N PRO A 47 -4.77 -10.66 -4.98
CA PRO A 47 -6.09 -10.71 -5.57
C PRO A 47 -6.67 -9.31 -5.74
N THR A 48 -7.44 -9.12 -6.81
CA THR A 48 -8.31 -7.95 -6.92
C THR A 48 -9.57 -8.16 -6.05
N SER A 49 -10.33 -7.09 -5.81
CA SER A 49 -11.59 -7.19 -5.06
C SER A 49 -12.70 -8.01 -5.75
N ALA A 50 -12.52 -8.38 -7.03
CA ALA A 50 -13.44 -9.24 -7.77
C ALA A 50 -13.37 -10.69 -7.30
N ILE A 51 -12.17 -11.14 -6.94
CA ILE A 51 -11.86 -12.52 -6.61
C ILE A 51 -10.98 -12.55 -5.36
N GLY A 52 -11.58 -12.65 -4.17
CA GLY A 52 -10.76 -12.77 -2.96
C GLY A 52 -11.50 -12.45 -1.66
N SER A 53 -10.73 -12.45 -0.58
CA SER A 53 -11.18 -12.17 0.79
C SER A 53 -11.49 -10.70 1.07
N ASN A 54 -11.49 -9.85 0.04
CA ASN A 54 -11.84 -8.44 0.15
C ASN A 54 -13.26 -8.28 0.68
N SER A 55 -13.41 -7.37 1.64
CA SER A 55 -14.68 -7.16 2.35
C SER A 55 -15.75 -6.57 1.43
N ASP A 56 -17.03 -6.84 1.71
CA ASP A 56 -18.17 -6.18 1.04
C ASP A 56 -18.05 -4.66 1.05
N ASN A 57 -17.43 -4.13 2.10
CA ASN A 57 -17.14 -2.72 2.25
C ASN A 57 -16.16 -2.20 1.19
N THR A 58 -15.16 -2.99 0.80
CA THR A 58 -14.21 -2.63 -0.28
C THR A 58 -14.95 -2.50 -1.61
N ARG A 59 -15.73 -3.53 -1.97
CA ARG A 59 -16.55 -3.54 -3.20
C ARG A 59 -17.57 -2.41 -3.23
N ARG A 60 -18.18 -2.08 -2.07
CA ARG A 60 -19.10 -0.94 -1.94
C ARG A 60 -18.38 0.38 -2.21
N THR A 61 -17.23 0.60 -1.59
CA THR A 61 -16.40 1.80 -1.79
C THR A 61 -15.99 1.94 -3.26
N GLU A 62 -15.53 0.87 -3.90
CA GLU A 62 -15.22 0.86 -5.33
C GLU A 62 -16.44 1.23 -6.17
N GLY A 63 -17.60 0.62 -5.92
CA GLY A 63 -18.84 0.92 -6.64
C GLY A 63 -19.29 2.38 -6.49
N LEU A 64 -19.19 2.95 -5.29
CA LEU A 64 -19.51 4.36 -5.05
C LEU A 64 -18.55 5.31 -5.78
N LEU A 65 -17.25 4.99 -5.77
CA LEU A 65 -16.22 5.78 -6.44
C LEU A 65 -16.15 5.52 -7.96
N GLY A 66 -16.84 4.50 -8.47
CA GLY A 66 -16.75 4.10 -9.88
C GLY A 66 -15.39 3.49 -10.23
N LEU A 67 -14.74 2.83 -9.27
CA LEU A 67 -13.46 2.15 -9.47
C LEU A 67 -13.70 0.72 -9.96
N PRO A 68 -12.84 0.20 -10.86
CA PRO A 68 -12.85 -1.22 -11.16
C PRO A 68 -12.37 -2.02 -9.94
N PRO A 69 -12.69 -3.33 -9.88
CA PRO A 69 -12.11 -4.21 -8.89
C PRO A 69 -10.59 -4.14 -8.91
N SER A 70 -9.96 -3.91 -7.75
CA SER A 70 -8.54 -3.56 -7.70
C SER A 70 -7.73 -4.43 -6.73
N ALA A 71 -6.45 -4.62 -7.03
CA ALA A 71 -5.42 -5.01 -6.07
C ALA A 71 -4.82 -3.74 -5.43
N TYR A 72 -4.69 -3.73 -4.10
CA TYR A 72 -4.37 -2.52 -3.33
C TYR A 72 -2.92 -2.51 -2.84
N PHE A 73 -2.24 -1.39 -3.05
CA PHE A 73 -0.86 -1.14 -2.65
C PHE A 73 -0.75 0.22 -1.98
N TYR A 74 0.37 0.43 -1.30
CA TYR A 74 0.68 1.69 -0.63
C TYR A 74 2.09 2.15 -0.96
N ALA A 75 2.31 3.46 -1.08
CA ALA A 75 3.63 4.02 -1.36
C ALA A 75 4.59 3.80 -0.17
N GLY A 76 5.33 2.69 -0.18
CA GLY A 76 6.42 2.37 0.73
C GLY A 76 6.05 2.02 2.18
N ARG A 77 4.86 2.37 2.67
CA ARG A 77 4.41 2.03 4.03
C ARG A 77 2.94 1.63 4.03
N ALA A 78 2.59 0.67 4.87
CA ALA A 78 1.22 0.20 5.02
C ALA A 78 0.88 -0.05 6.50
N HIS A 79 -0.40 0.04 6.84
CA HIS A 79 -0.84 -0.15 8.22
C HIS A 79 -0.89 -1.66 8.57
N PRO A 80 -0.28 -2.13 9.69
CA PRO A 80 -0.22 -3.56 10.02
C PRO A 80 -1.59 -4.23 10.21
N LYS A 81 -2.61 -3.51 10.71
CA LYS A 81 -4.00 -4.02 10.80
C LYS A 81 -4.62 -4.48 9.48
N PHE A 82 -4.02 -4.18 8.33
CA PHE A 82 -4.53 -4.67 7.06
C PHE A 82 -4.29 -6.17 6.84
N GLY A 83 -3.35 -6.78 7.56
CA GLY A 83 -3.11 -8.21 7.45
C GLY A 83 -1.97 -8.70 8.35
N SER A 84 -1.34 -9.79 7.96
CA SER A 84 -0.31 -10.48 8.74
C SER A 84 0.96 -10.72 7.93
N THR A 85 0.96 -10.38 6.64
CA THR A 85 2.11 -10.46 5.74
C THR A 85 2.20 -9.18 4.94
N ALA A 86 3.41 -8.64 4.79
CA ALA A 86 3.67 -7.48 3.95
C ALA A 86 4.66 -7.84 2.84
N PHE A 87 4.34 -7.41 1.62
CA PHE A 87 5.15 -7.59 0.43
C PHE A 87 5.60 -6.22 -0.09
N ALA A 88 6.87 -6.09 -0.46
CA ALA A 88 7.35 -4.93 -1.20
C ALA A 88 7.66 -5.33 -2.64
N PHE A 89 7.26 -4.50 -3.58
CA PHE A 89 7.50 -4.65 -5.01
C PHE A 89 8.34 -3.46 -5.50
N ALA A 90 9.29 -3.74 -6.38
CA ALA A 90 10.19 -2.72 -6.92
C ALA A 90 9.41 -1.59 -7.62
N ALA A 91 10.00 -0.41 -7.69
CA ALA A 91 9.35 0.78 -8.24
C ALA A 91 8.95 0.70 -9.73
N GLY A 92 9.45 -0.28 -10.47
CA GLY A 92 9.00 -0.52 -11.85
C GLY A 92 7.86 -1.53 -11.97
N CYS A 93 7.32 -2.05 -10.85
CA CYS A 93 6.30 -3.10 -10.94
C CYS A 93 5.01 -2.60 -11.57
N GLU A 94 4.66 -1.32 -11.41
CA GLU A 94 3.47 -0.72 -12.02
C GLU A 94 3.52 -0.59 -13.55
N ASP A 95 4.70 -0.69 -14.20
CA ASP A 95 4.85 -0.47 -15.64
C ASP A 95 4.05 -1.48 -16.48
N ALA A 96 3.72 -2.63 -15.88
CA ALA A 96 2.96 -3.71 -16.51
C ALA A 96 1.44 -3.61 -16.25
N HIS A 97 0.96 -2.60 -15.53
CA HIS A 97 -0.40 -2.55 -15.00
C HIS A 97 -1.16 -1.30 -15.43
N THR A 98 -2.48 -1.39 -15.35
CA THR A 98 -3.37 -0.22 -15.42
C THR A 98 -3.99 0.02 -14.06
N GLY A 99 -4.46 1.25 -13.81
CA GLY A 99 -5.22 1.51 -12.60
C GLY A 99 -5.23 2.96 -12.18
N SER A 100 -5.23 3.18 -10.87
CA SER A 100 -5.37 4.51 -10.30
C SER A 100 -4.64 4.65 -8.98
N ALA A 101 -4.53 5.88 -8.50
CA ALA A 101 -4.01 6.16 -7.17
C ALA A 101 -4.80 7.26 -6.47
N SER A 102 -4.63 7.38 -5.17
CA SER A 102 -5.17 8.46 -4.35
C SER A 102 -4.23 8.83 -3.21
N PRO A 103 -4.22 10.10 -2.77
CA PRO A 103 -3.36 10.56 -1.69
C PRO A 103 -3.78 10.11 -0.29
N PHE A 104 -4.73 9.18 -0.22
CA PHE A 104 -5.29 8.63 1.00
C PHE A 104 -5.92 7.25 0.72
N ASP A 105 -6.15 6.49 1.79
CA ASP A 105 -6.93 5.24 1.78
C ASP A 105 -8.42 5.53 1.48
N THR A 106 -8.93 4.94 0.40
CA THR A 106 -10.31 5.19 -0.04
C THR A 106 -11.37 4.50 0.82
N GLY A 107 -11.03 3.36 1.42
CA GLY A 107 -11.87 2.71 2.43
C GLY A 107 -12.02 3.56 3.68
N GLY A 108 -10.95 4.24 4.08
CA GLY A 108 -10.96 5.23 5.17
C GLY A 108 -11.82 6.47 4.93
N LEU A 109 -12.13 6.78 3.66
CA LEU A 109 -12.93 7.94 3.28
C LEU A 109 -14.44 7.64 3.37
N LEU A 110 -14.88 6.52 2.78
CA LEU A 110 -16.31 6.21 2.63
C LEU A 110 -16.87 5.31 3.73
N SER A 111 -16.01 4.58 4.42
CA SER A 111 -16.45 3.70 5.49
C SER A 111 -16.32 4.42 6.83
N ASN A 112 -17.02 3.92 7.85
CA ASN A 112 -16.84 4.38 9.23
C ASN A 112 -16.04 3.35 10.06
N PRO A 113 -14.85 2.88 9.63
CA PRO A 113 -14.09 1.92 10.39
C PRO A 113 -13.39 2.64 11.57
N PRO A 114 -13.06 1.90 12.62
CA PRO A 114 -12.42 2.45 13.81
C PRO A 114 -10.98 2.96 13.62
N HIS A 115 -10.38 2.81 12.44
CA HIS A 115 -8.92 2.98 12.26
C HIS A 115 -8.51 4.08 11.28
N LEU A 116 -9.44 4.52 10.43
CA LEU A 116 -9.22 5.54 9.41
C LEU A 116 -10.43 6.45 9.36
N LYS A 117 -10.24 7.67 9.85
CA LYS A 117 -11.24 8.73 9.75
C LYS A 117 -10.61 9.87 8.96
N LEU A 118 -10.86 9.89 7.66
CA LEU A 118 -10.67 11.09 6.84
C LEU A 118 -11.89 11.98 7.07
N ARG A 119 -11.68 13.26 7.34
CA ARG A 119 -12.79 14.22 7.45
C ARG A 119 -12.47 15.45 6.63
N LEU A 120 -13.31 15.69 5.64
CA LEU A 120 -13.37 16.95 4.92
C LEU A 120 -14.09 18.00 5.78
N ASN A 121 -15.30 17.67 6.27
CA ASN A 121 -16.07 18.48 7.22
C ASN A 121 -16.92 17.58 8.17
N PRO A 122 -17.18 18.00 9.42
CA PRO A 122 -18.20 17.41 10.29
C PRO A 122 -19.54 17.07 9.68
N ASN A 123 -19.98 17.88 8.72
CA ASN A 123 -21.31 17.79 8.15
C ASN A 123 -21.33 17.04 6.81
N ASP A 124 -20.19 16.56 6.32
CA ASP A 124 -20.14 15.88 5.03
C ASP A 124 -20.78 14.49 5.11
N GLY A 125 -21.81 14.33 4.30
CA GLY A 125 -22.46 13.05 4.03
C GLY A 125 -21.63 12.19 3.08
N GLU A 126 -22.22 11.06 2.70
CA GLU A 126 -21.59 10.12 1.78
C GLU A 126 -21.39 10.74 0.38
N ALA A 127 -22.36 11.53 -0.10
CA ALA A 127 -22.31 12.11 -1.43
C ALA A 127 -21.11 13.07 -1.61
N GLU A 128 -20.85 13.91 -0.61
CA GLU A 128 -19.72 14.84 -0.60
C GLU A 128 -18.39 14.08 -0.60
N ARG A 129 -18.29 13.02 0.21
CA ARG A 129 -17.08 12.18 0.27
C ARG A 129 -16.85 11.41 -1.03
N VAL A 130 -17.91 10.91 -1.67
CA VAL A 130 -17.82 10.25 -2.98
C VAL A 130 -17.35 11.25 -4.03
N ALA A 131 -17.90 12.46 -4.06
CA ALA A 131 -17.50 13.50 -4.99
C ALA A 131 -16.03 13.88 -4.79
N PHE A 132 -15.60 14.06 -3.54
CA PHE A 132 -14.20 14.34 -3.19
C PHE A 132 -13.26 13.19 -3.57
N GLY A 133 -13.66 11.95 -3.27
CA GLY A 133 -12.91 10.75 -3.62
C GLY A 133 -12.69 10.69 -5.13
N LYS A 134 -13.75 10.81 -5.93
CA LYS A 134 -13.68 10.86 -7.40
C LYS A 134 -12.77 11.98 -7.90
N ALA A 135 -12.88 13.18 -7.34
CA ALA A 135 -12.04 14.33 -7.72
C ALA A 135 -10.56 14.19 -7.32
N SER A 136 -10.25 13.27 -6.40
CA SER A 136 -8.90 13.01 -5.89
C SER A 136 -8.24 11.80 -6.54
N MET A 137 -8.95 11.07 -7.41
CA MET A 137 -8.38 9.94 -8.15
C MET A 137 -7.41 10.43 -9.21
N LEU A 138 -6.31 9.70 -9.35
CA LEU A 138 -5.27 9.96 -10.33
C LEU A 138 -5.10 8.71 -11.21
N PRO A 139 -4.85 8.87 -12.52
CA PRO A 139 -4.33 7.79 -13.34
C PRO A 139 -3.03 7.21 -12.76
N LEU A 140 -2.82 5.90 -12.92
CA LEU A 140 -1.64 5.23 -12.37
C LEU A 140 -0.35 5.89 -12.85
N ASP A 141 -0.17 6.14 -14.13
CA ASP A 141 1.04 6.78 -14.70
C ASP A 141 1.37 8.18 -14.12
N GLN A 142 0.45 8.82 -13.41
CA GLN A 142 0.64 10.12 -12.77
C GLN A 142 0.94 10.05 -11.27
N TRP A 143 0.85 8.86 -10.66
CA TRP A 143 0.86 8.72 -9.20
C TRP A 143 2.20 9.15 -8.59
N ARG A 144 3.35 8.81 -9.19
CA ARG A 144 4.68 9.19 -8.65
C ARG A 144 4.88 10.70 -8.62
N ALA A 145 4.56 11.39 -9.70
CA ALA A 145 4.64 12.85 -9.77
C ALA A 145 3.70 13.52 -8.74
N ALA A 146 2.50 12.98 -8.55
CA ALA A 146 1.57 13.47 -7.53
C ALA A 146 2.05 13.16 -6.11
N PHE A 147 2.66 11.99 -5.88
CA PHE A 147 3.24 11.62 -4.60
C PHE A 147 4.41 12.52 -4.22
N GLY A 148 5.31 12.85 -5.17
CA GLY A 148 6.38 13.82 -4.95
C GLY A 148 5.83 15.20 -4.56
N LYS A 149 4.77 15.68 -5.23
CA LYS A 149 4.08 16.92 -4.84
C LYS A 149 3.43 16.81 -3.46
N PHE A 150 2.81 15.68 -3.13
CA PHE A 150 2.22 15.42 -1.82
C PHE A 150 3.27 15.48 -0.71
N LEU A 151 4.41 14.80 -0.88
CA LEU A 151 5.54 14.86 0.05
C LEU A 151 6.01 16.29 0.27
N ALA A 152 6.25 17.03 -0.82
CA ALA A 152 6.68 18.41 -0.74
C ALA A 152 5.61 19.34 -0.15
N ALA A 153 4.32 19.06 -0.35
CA ALA A 153 3.23 19.86 0.17
C ALA A 153 3.05 19.70 1.68
N TYR A 154 3.06 18.47 2.16
CA TYR A 154 2.53 18.11 3.46
C TYR A 154 3.58 17.78 4.52
N TYR A 155 4.85 17.66 4.12
CA TYR A 155 5.96 17.34 5.01
C TYR A 155 7.08 18.38 4.90
N ASP A 156 7.69 18.72 6.02
CA ASP A 156 8.83 19.64 6.05
C ASP A 156 10.09 18.98 5.47
N SER A 157 10.24 17.67 5.69
CA SER A 157 11.21 16.82 5.01
C SER A 157 10.57 15.51 4.54
N GLN A 158 11.12 14.91 3.49
CA GLN A 158 10.72 13.59 3.01
C GLN A 158 10.89 12.48 4.07
N VAL A 159 11.76 12.68 5.05
CA VAL A 159 11.96 11.74 6.16
C VAL A 159 10.74 11.70 7.09
N ASP A 160 10.05 12.83 7.24
CA ASP A 160 8.87 12.93 8.10
C ASP A 160 7.70 12.07 7.60
N TYR A 161 7.68 11.72 6.30
CA TYR A 161 6.73 10.76 5.75
C TYR A 161 6.82 9.40 6.45
N TRP A 162 7.95 9.01 7.04
CA TRP A 162 8.08 7.70 7.69
C TRP A 162 7.77 7.74 9.19
N GLN A 163 7.65 8.92 9.77
CA GLN A 163 7.71 9.06 11.24
C GLN A 163 6.55 9.88 11.81
N LYS A 164 5.88 10.66 10.97
CA LYS A 164 4.94 11.69 11.42
C LYS A 164 3.69 11.71 10.57
N LYS A 165 2.67 12.36 11.13
CA LYS A 165 1.53 12.86 10.36
C LYS A 165 2.00 13.99 9.44
N PRO A 166 1.27 14.28 8.36
CA PRO A 166 1.38 15.55 7.65
C PRO A 166 1.47 16.74 8.65
N SER A 167 2.50 17.58 8.54
CA SER A 167 2.80 18.65 9.50
C SER A 167 2.23 20.00 9.10
N ARG A 168 1.90 20.18 7.82
CA ARG A 168 1.45 21.45 7.24
C ARG A 168 -0.07 21.57 7.23
N VAL A 169 -0.54 22.81 7.18
CA VAL A 169 -1.97 23.16 7.13
C VAL A 169 -2.60 22.37 6.01
N ASP A 170 -3.49 21.47 6.41
CA ASP A 170 -4.35 20.72 5.54
C ASP A 170 -5.68 21.50 5.47
N PRO A 171 -5.87 22.36 4.45
CA PRO A 171 -7.04 23.23 4.38
C PRO A 171 -8.35 22.43 4.36
N GLU A 172 -8.29 21.21 3.83
CA GLU A 172 -9.39 20.25 3.76
C GLU A 172 -9.57 19.45 5.05
N ARG A 173 -8.66 19.61 6.03
CA ARG A 173 -8.67 18.95 7.35
C ARG A 173 -8.74 17.42 7.30
N LEU A 174 -8.48 16.82 6.13
CA LEU A 174 -8.42 15.38 5.90
C LEU A 174 -7.62 14.65 6.98
N PHE A 175 -6.48 15.21 7.35
CA PHE A 175 -5.47 14.58 8.19
C PHE A 175 -5.62 14.89 9.69
N GLU A 176 -6.65 15.65 10.09
CA GLU A 176 -6.80 16.10 11.47
C GLU A 176 -7.44 15.08 12.41
N LEU A 177 -8.31 14.19 11.90
CA LEU A 177 -9.12 13.32 12.76
C LEU A 177 -8.44 12.02 13.20
N ASN A 178 -7.41 11.57 12.48
CA ASN A 178 -6.77 10.30 12.81
C ASN A 178 -5.61 10.47 13.79
N ASN A 179 -5.61 9.66 14.83
CA ASN A 179 -4.48 9.54 15.75
C ASN A 179 -3.39 8.61 15.22
N ASP A 180 -3.73 7.70 14.31
CA ASP A 180 -2.76 6.80 13.70
C ASP A 180 -2.19 7.41 12.42
N TRP A 181 -0.92 7.79 12.45
CA TRP A 181 -0.26 8.44 11.34
C TRP A 181 0.02 7.50 10.16
N ARG A 182 0.06 6.18 10.40
CA ARG A 182 0.29 5.15 9.38
C ARG A 182 -0.91 4.94 8.46
N ALA A 183 -2.05 5.46 8.88
CA ALA A 183 -3.27 5.42 8.11
C ALA A 183 -3.23 6.43 6.93
N TRP A 184 -2.36 7.44 6.99
CA TRP A 184 -2.23 8.47 5.96
C TRP A 184 -1.34 8.02 4.81
N THR A 185 -1.74 7.00 4.08
CA THR A 185 -0.92 6.42 3.00
C THR A 185 -1.45 6.80 1.63
N PHE A 186 -0.52 6.97 0.69
CA PHE A 186 -0.87 7.11 -0.72
C PHE A 186 -1.25 5.71 -1.19
N GLU A 187 -2.51 5.52 -1.58
CA GLU A 187 -3.07 4.25 -2.02
C GLU A 187 -2.90 4.14 -3.54
N ILE A 188 -2.34 3.03 -4.00
CA ILE A 188 -2.16 2.68 -5.40
C ILE A 188 -3.01 1.46 -5.68
N ARG A 189 -3.69 1.44 -6.81
CA ARG A 189 -4.60 0.36 -7.21
C ARG A 189 -4.23 -0.13 -8.60
N PHE A 190 -4.01 -1.43 -8.72
CA PHE A 190 -3.89 -2.11 -10.00
C PHE A 190 -5.23 -2.74 -10.35
N SER A 191 -5.65 -2.65 -11.62
CA SER A 191 -6.87 -3.31 -12.10
C SER A 191 -6.66 -4.81 -12.27
N GLU A 192 -5.40 -5.23 -12.31
CA GLU A 192 -4.92 -6.59 -12.47
C GLU A 192 -4.28 -7.12 -11.16
N GLY A 193 -4.12 -8.44 -11.09
CA GLY A 193 -3.36 -9.08 -10.01
C GLY A 193 -1.86 -8.86 -10.14
N GLN A 194 -1.13 -8.94 -9.02
CA GLN A 194 0.33 -8.85 -8.99
C GLN A 194 0.92 -10.16 -8.48
N SER A 195 1.71 -10.86 -9.31
CA SER A 195 2.38 -12.07 -8.86
C SER A 195 3.24 -11.84 -7.62
N ILE A 196 3.05 -12.65 -6.58
CA ILE A 196 3.83 -12.59 -5.34
C ILE A 196 5.29 -13.04 -5.53
N HIS A 197 5.57 -13.71 -6.66
CA HIS A 197 6.91 -14.16 -7.00
C HIS A 197 7.80 -13.01 -7.48
N ASN A 198 7.21 -11.90 -7.92
CA ASN A 198 7.91 -10.68 -8.31
C ASN A 198 8.19 -9.73 -7.14
N ARG A 199 7.99 -10.17 -5.90
CA ARG A 199 8.31 -9.38 -4.71
C ARG A 199 9.82 -9.17 -4.59
N ALA A 200 10.23 -7.99 -4.13
CA ALA A 200 11.62 -7.65 -3.84
C ALA A 200 11.99 -7.96 -2.37
N ALA A 201 11.02 -7.85 -1.46
CA ALA A 201 11.17 -8.20 -0.06
C ALA A 201 9.81 -8.54 0.56
N TRP A 202 9.82 -9.24 1.69
CA TRP A 202 8.61 -9.51 2.46
C TRP A 202 8.91 -9.73 3.93
N SER A 203 7.88 -9.55 4.76
CA SER A 203 7.92 -9.87 6.19
C SER A 203 6.54 -10.34 6.64
N ALA A 204 6.47 -11.19 7.65
CA ALA A 204 5.22 -11.68 8.19
C ALA A 204 5.27 -11.80 9.72
N ASP A 205 4.08 -11.83 10.32
CA ASP A 205 3.94 -12.08 11.75
C ASP A 205 4.30 -13.53 12.13
N GLU A 206 4.43 -13.77 13.43
CA GLU A 206 4.84 -15.08 13.95
C GLU A 206 3.83 -16.20 13.64
N THR A 207 2.54 -15.86 13.53
CA THR A 207 1.50 -16.85 13.23
C THR A 207 1.67 -17.37 11.80
N VAL A 208 1.91 -16.47 10.85
CA VAL A 208 2.18 -16.83 9.45
C VAL A 208 3.50 -17.58 9.34
N MET A 209 4.57 -17.07 9.95
CA MET A 209 5.87 -17.72 9.88
C MET A 209 5.86 -19.14 10.45
N SER A 210 5.17 -19.36 11.58
CA SER A 210 5.01 -20.70 12.14
C SER A 210 4.22 -21.65 11.24
N LYS A 211 3.18 -21.15 10.55
CA LYS A 211 2.44 -21.96 9.55
C LYS A 211 3.31 -22.30 8.35
N LEU A 212 4.06 -21.33 7.81
CA LEU A 212 4.97 -21.54 6.68
C LEU A 212 6.03 -22.59 7.00
N ARG A 213 6.66 -22.52 8.20
CA ARG A 213 7.60 -23.55 8.66
C ARG A 213 6.94 -24.94 8.76
N SER A 214 5.74 -25.01 9.33
CA SER A 214 5.02 -26.28 9.44
C SER A 214 4.64 -26.86 8.07
N LEU A 215 4.34 -26.03 7.07
CA LEU A 215 4.04 -26.47 5.71
C LEU A 215 5.30 -26.99 5.01
N ASP A 216 6.43 -26.29 5.18
CA ASP A 216 7.73 -26.70 4.65
C ASP A 216 8.16 -28.08 5.22
N ASP A 217 8.07 -28.24 6.54
CA ASP A 217 8.39 -29.51 7.23
C ASP A 217 7.51 -30.69 6.78
N GLN A 218 6.27 -30.41 6.36
CA GLN A 218 5.30 -31.42 5.91
C GLN A 218 5.40 -31.71 4.42
N GLN A 219 6.09 -30.87 3.64
CA GLN A 219 6.14 -31.03 2.20
C GLN A 219 7.00 -32.26 1.84
N PRO A 220 6.48 -33.20 1.03
CA PRO A 220 7.32 -34.27 0.50
C PRO A 220 8.41 -33.68 -0.39
N ALA A 221 9.57 -34.35 -0.44
CA ALA A 221 10.64 -33.95 -1.35
C ALA A 221 10.11 -33.89 -2.80
N THR A 222 10.31 -32.75 -3.46
CA THR A 222 9.91 -32.55 -4.86
C THR A 222 10.61 -33.57 -5.75
N ILE A 223 9.82 -34.39 -6.46
CA ILE A 223 10.35 -35.47 -7.30
C ILE A 223 11.11 -34.82 -8.47
N PRO A 224 12.32 -35.31 -8.82
CA PRO A 224 13.05 -34.78 -9.96
C PRO A 224 12.22 -34.81 -11.25
N GLY A 225 11.97 -33.63 -11.83
CA GLY A 225 11.21 -33.46 -13.07
C GLY A 225 9.78 -32.92 -12.88
N ASP A 226 9.24 -32.98 -11.65
CA ASP A 226 7.97 -32.34 -11.34
C ASP A 226 8.14 -30.82 -11.21
N PRO A 227 7.10 -30.01 -11.55
CA PRO A 227 7.14 -28.58 -11.32
C PRO A 227 7.22 -28.28 -9.81
N PRO A 228 7.95 -27.22 -9.40
CA PRO A 228 8.03 -26.82 -8.00
C PRO A 228 6.64 -26.45 -7.47
N SER A 229 6.36 -26.80 -6.21
CA SER A 229 5.11 -26.43 -5.55
C SER A 229 4.97 -24.90 -5.44
N GLY A 230 3.78 -24.40 -5.12
CA GLY A 230 3.60 -22.96 -4.84
C GLY A 230 4.48 -22.48 -3.69
N LEU A 231 4.67 -23.34 -2.67
CA LEU A 231 5.54 -23.08 -1.53
C LEU A 231 7.03 -23.11 -1.92
N ASP A 232 7.46 -24.05 -2.76
CA ASP A 232 8.83 -24.10 -3.31
C ASP A 232 9.14 -22.81 -4.08
N GLN A 233 8.22 -22.39 -4.96
CA GLN A 233 8.36 -21.16 -5.73
C GLN A 233 8.39 -19.94 -4.82
N PHE A 234 7.56 -19.93 -3.77
CA PHE A 234 7.58 -18.87 -2.77
C PHE A 234 8.95 -18.81 -2.10
N PHE A 235 9.49 -19.90 -1.55
CA PHE A 235 10.79 -19.88 -0.88
C PHE A 235 12.01 -19.74 -1.79
N ALA A 236 11.88 -20.01 -3.09
CA ALA A 236 12.91 -19.72 -4.09
C ALA A 236 13.11 -18.20 -4.31
N GLY A 237 12.14 -17.37 -3.95
CA GLY A 237 12.24 -15.91 -3.98
C GLY A 237 13.12 -15.34 -2.86
N PRO A 238 13.08 -14.00 -2.65
CA PRO A 238 13.81 -13.38 -1.54
C PRO A 238 13.40 -13.98 -0.18
N PRO A 239 14.35 -14.20 0.74
CA PRO A 239 14.03 -14.66 2.09
C PRO A 239 13.21 -13.59 2.83
N ALA A 240 12.50 -14.02 3.89
CA ALA A 240 11.84 -13.10 4.78
C ALA A 240 12.85 -12.12 5.42
N LEU A 241 12.44 -10.87 5.63
CA LEU A 241 13.26 -9.90 6.33
C LEU A 241 13.39 -10.27 7.81
N GLU A 242 14.63 -10.29 8.30
CA GLU A 242 14.92 -10.55 9.71
C GLU A 242 14.70 -9.30 10.59
N PRO A 243 14.19 -9.45 11.83
CA PRO A 243 13.71 -10.70 12.42
C PRO A 243 12.38 -11.14 11.80
N ALA A 244 12.32 -12.36 11.28
CA ALA A 244 11.08 -12.92 10.77
C ALA A 244 10.14 -13.30 11.92
N GLY A 245 8.82 -13.13 11.74
CA GLY A 245 7.84 -13.54 12.76
C GLY A 245 7.68 -12.51 13.89
N THR A 246 7.42 -11.26 13.54
CA THR A 246 7.30 -10.16 14.50
C THR A 246 5.96 -9.44 14.38
N PRO A 247 5.35 -8.95 15.47
CA PRO A 247 4.20 -8.06 15.39
C PRO A 247 4.52 -6.74 14.68
N HIS A 248 5.81 -6.45 14.46
CA HIS A 248 6.31 -5.25 13.76
C HIS A 248 6.72 -5.53 12.31
N PHE A 249 6.10 -6.51 11.64
CA PHE A 249 6.50 -6.93 10.29
C PHE A 249 6.41 -5.79 9.26
N CYS A 250 5.38 -4.93 9.37
CA CYS A 250 5.27 -3.74 8.54
C CYS A 250 6.40 -2.74 8.79
N GLU A 251 6.79 -2.49 10.04
CA GLU A 251 7.92 -1.61 10.37
C GLU A 251 9.23 -2.15 9.81
N ARG A 252 9.40 -3.47 9.84
CA ARG A 252 10.61 -4.08 9.28
C ARG A 252 10.67 -3.89 7.77
N LEU A 253 9.56 -4.12 7.07
CA LEU A 253 9.46 -3.86 5.64
C LEU A 253 9.64 -2.37 5.31
N GLU A 254 9.07 -1.47 6.11
CA GLU A 254 9.23 -0.02 5.97
C GLU A 254 10.69 0.41 6.13
N GLN A 255 11.41 -0.18 7.09
CA GLN A 255 12.83 0.08 7.24
C GLN A 255 13.61 -0.34 5.99
N TRP A 256 13.32 -1.52 5.44
CA TRP A 256 13.94 -1.98 4.18
C TRP A 256 13.63 -1.02 3.03
N VAL A 257 12.38 -0.55 2.90
CA VAL A 257 11.98 0.45 1.89
C VAL A 257 12.83 1.72 2.02
N ARG A 258 13.03 2.23 3.22
CA ARG A 258 13.85 3.43 3.47
C ARG A 258 15.31 3.21 3.08
N GLU A 259 15.85 2.02 3.32
CA GLU A 259 17.19 1.63 2.90
C GLU A 259 17.31 1.64 1.36
N GLN A 260 16.29 1.13 0.63
CA GLN A 260 16.28 1.15 -0.85
C GLN A 260 16.22 2.56 -1.44
N ILE A 261 15.50 3.48 -0.79
CA ILE A 261 15.40 4.87 -1.27
C ILE A 261 16.71 5.64 -1.05
N ALA A 262 17.49 5.27 -0.02
CA ALA A 262 18.74 5.92 0.33
C ALA A 262 19.93 5.55 -0.58
N THR A 263 19.85 4.42 -1.29
CA THR A 263 20.83 3.96 -2.29
C THR A 263 20.59 4.60 -3.66
#